data_AF-A0A7S2X8A9-F1
#
_entry.id   AF-A0A7S2X8A9-F1
#
_cell.length_a   1.000
_cell.length_b   1.000
_cell.length_c   1.000
_cell.angle_alpha   90.00
_cell.angle_beta   90.00
_cell.angle_gamma   90.00
#
_symmetry.space_group_name_H-M   'P 1'
#
loop_
_entity.id
_entity.type
_entity.pdbx_description
1 polymer ?
#
loop_
_entity_poly.entity_id
_entity_poly.type
_entity_poly.pdbx_seq_one_letter_code
_entity_poly.pdbx_strand_id
1 'polypeptide(L)'
;GATNTITPMQDALMDGTPMVVFTGQVPTSAIGSDAFQEADVIGISRPCTKYNCMVHKIEDLPRAIREAFYIATTGRPGPVLVDLPKDVTANTLRKPIAKKYPQLFRKRVLRSRNPMIRKACDAKEWKRSTPKVVELINKARRPVIYAGQGVIQGQAMEQLKTLAEKANIPVTTTLQGLGGFDEYHPLSLHMLGM
;
A
#
# COMPACT_ATOMS: atom_id res chain seq x y z
N GLY A 1 22.20 9.77 2.91
CA GLY A 1 21.42 8.88 3.78
C GLY A 1 20.04 8.68 3.20
N ALA A 2 19.07 9.50 3.61
CA ALA A 2 17.69 9.44 3.13
C ALA A 2 17.54 9.44 1.59
N THR A 3 18.32 10.23 0.87
CA THR A 3 18.27 10.27 -0.61
C THR A 3 18.62 8.94 -1.28
N ASN A 4 19.37 8.05 -0.62
CA ASN A 4 19.69 6.73 -1.17
C ASN A 4 18.51 5.76 -1.10
N THR A 5 17.44 6.09 -0.38
CA THR A 5 16.23 5.25 -0.28
C THR A 5 15.17 5.62 -1.31
N ILE A 6 15.40 6.64 -2.15
CA ILE A 6 14.42 7.09 -3.16
C ILE A 6 14.13 5.98 -4.18
N THR A 7 15.17 5.34 -4.74
CA THR A 7 14.97 4.24 -5.69
C THR A 7 14.21 3.05 -5.07
N PRO A 8 14.60 2.52 -3.88
CA PRO A 8 13.82 1.49 -3.19
C PRO A 8 12.37 1.89 -2.88
N MET A 9 12.12 3.15 -2.51
CA MET A 9 10.74 3.63 -2.29
C MET A 9 9.97 3.66 -3.61
N GLN A 10 10.56 4.15 -4.70
CA GLN A 10 9.86 4.16 -5.99
C GLN A 10 9.53 2.74 -6.47
N ASP A 11 10.45 1.81 -6.29
CA ASP A 11 10.26 0.38 -6.57
C ASP A 11 9.10 -0.19 -5.74
N ALA A 12 9.14 -0.05 -4.42
CA ALA A 12 8.09 -0.51 -3.53
C ALA A 12 6.72 0.12 -3.84
N LEU A 13 6.67 1.36 -4.31
CA LEU A 13 5.43 2.02 -4.71
C LEU A 13 4.84 1.40 -5.98
N MET A 14 5.69 1.06 -6.96
CA MET A 14 5.26 0.47 -8.22
C MET A 14 4.81 -0.97 -8.05
N ASP A 15 5.50 -1.74 -7.21
CA ASP A 15 5.16 -3.14 -6.91
C ASP A 15 4.17 -3.31 -5.76
N GLY A 16 3.74 -2.23 -5.13
CA GLY A 16 2.77 -2.28 -4.04
C GLY A 16 3.28 -3.05 -2.83
N THR A 17 4.56 -2.87 -2.48
CA THR A 17 5.25 -3.53 -1.36
C THR A 17 5.15 -2.66 -0.09
N PRO A 18 4.65 -3.18 1.04
CA PRO A 18 4.59 -2.41 2.28
C PRO A 18 6.00 -2.12 2.80
N MET A 19 6.37 -0.85 2.86
CA MET A 19 7.68 -0.39 3.35
C MET A 19 7.49 0.83 4.25
N VAL A 20 8.16 0.85 5.40
CA VAL A 20 8.17 2.00 6.31
C VAL A 20 9.61 2.47 6.47
N VAL A 21 9.90 3.66 5.94
CA VAL A 21 11.24 4.26 5.98
C VAL A 21 11.29 5.31 7.07
N PHE A 22 12.18 5.12 8.05
CA PHE A 22 12.50 6.14 9.05
C PHE A 22 13.78 6.85 8.65
N THR A 23 13.73 8.17 8.49
CA THR A 23 14.90 8.99 8.15
C THR A 23 15.25 9.93 9.29
N GLY A 24 16.53 10.05 9.60
CA GLY A 24 17.02 11.10 10.48
C GLY A 24 17.05 12.44 9.76
N GLN A 25 16.76 13.51 10.51
CA GLN A 25 16.78 14.88 10.02
C GLN A 25 17.59 15.78 10.97
N VAL A 26 18.07 16.91 10.45
CA VAL A 26 18.70 17.97 11.26
C VAL A 26 17.75 18.45 12.39
N PRO A 27 18.27 19.09 13.46
CA PRO A 27 17.42 19.66 14.50
C PRO A 27 16.37 20.61 13.92
N THR A 28 15.17 20.66 14.49
CA THR A 28 14.07 21.49 13.98
C THR A 28 14.43 22.97 13.78
N SER A 29 15.32 23.51 14.63
CA SER A 29 15.80 24.89 14.54
C SER A 29 16.74 25.17 13.36
N ALA A 30 17.30 24.13 12.73
CA ALA A 30 18.21 24.23 11.60
C ALA A 30 17.52 23.91 10.26
N ILE A 31 16.26 23.49 10.28
CA ILE A 31 15.51 23.17 9.05
C ILE A 31 15.25 24.46 8.25
N GLY A 32 15.51 24.42 6.95
CA GLY A 32 15.38 25.51 6.00
C GLY A 32 16.58 26.45 5.97
N SER A 33 17.71 26.07 6.57
CA SER A 33 18.91 26.92 6.66
C SER A 33 20.10 26.39 5.86
N ASP A 34 19.88 25.38 5.02
CA ASP A 34 20.92 24.64 4.30
C ASP A 34 21.95 24.02 5.26
N ALA A 35 21.45 23.47 6.36
CA ALA A 35 22.29 22.90 7.41
C ALA A 35 23.08 21.68 6.90
N PHE A 36 24.14 21.30 7.62
CA PHE A 36 24.97 20.16 7.24
C PHE A 36 24.14 18.88 7.12
N GLN A 37 24.15 18.26 5.93
CA GLN A 37 23.38 17.07 5.55
C GLN A 37 21.86 17.24 5.56
N GLU A 38 21.36 18.47 5.58
CA GLU A 38 19.95 18.77 5.36
C GLU A 38 19.54 18.41 3.92
N ALA A 39 18.37 17.79 3.79
CA ALA A 39 17.68 17.63 2.52
C ALA A 39 16.17 17.73 2.76
N ASP A 40 15.43 18.30 1.81
CA ASP A 40 13.96 18.27 1.81
C ASP A 40 13.46 16.87 1.40
N VAL A 41 13.68 15.89 2.29
CA VAL A 41 13.29 14.49 2.07
C VAL A 41 11.77 14.36 1.93
N ILE A 42 10.99 15.25 2.56
CA ILE A 42 9.53 15.28 2.42
C ILE A 42 9.15 15.67 0.99
N GLY A 43 9.77 16.69 0.41
CA GLY A 43 9.58 17.07 -0.98
C GLY A 43 10.03 15.97 -1.94
N ILE A 44 11.25 15.47 -1.78
CA ILE A 44 11.88 14.47 -2.67
C ILE A 44 11.10 13.14 -2.66
N SER A 45 10.63 12.68 -1.49
CA SER A 45 9.94 11.39 -1.38
C SER A 45 8.44 11.45 -1.67
N ARG A 46 7.86 12.65 -1.81
CA ARG A 46 6.42 12.83 -2.08
C ARG A 46 5.90 12.08 -3.31
N PRO A 47 6.61 12.04 -4.47
CA PRO A 47 6.14 11.29 -5.65
C PRO A 47 6.31 9.77 -5.51
N CYS A 48 7.26 9.30 -4.69
CA CYS A 48 7.60 7.88 -4.56
C CYS A 48 7.11 7.24 -3.25
N THR A 49 6.17 7.87 -2.53
CA THR A 49 5.56 7.32 -1.32
C THR A 49 4.04 7.43 -1.36
N LYS A 50 3.34 6.52 -0.66
CA LYS A 50 1.90 6.64 -0.38
C LYS A 50 1.61 7.80 0.57
N TYR A 51 2.54 8.03 1.50
CA TYR A 51 2.45 9.03 2.54
C TYR A 51 3.85 9.34 3.06
N ASN A 52 4.09 10.60 3.36
CA ASN A 52 5.25 11.00 4.12
C ASN A 52 4.87 12.08 5.15
N CYS A 53 5.62 12.13 6.24
CA CYS A 53 5.46 13.18 7.25
C CYS A 53 6.77 13.42 8.00
N MET A 54 6.90 14.62 8.56
CA MET A 54 7.95 14.98 9.49
C MET A 54 7.36 15.11 10.89
N VAL A 55 8.03 14.55 11.89
CA VAL A 55 7.60 14.65 13.27
C VAL A 55 8.18 15.93 13.88
N HIS A 56 7.33 16.87 14.27
CA HIS A 56 7.78 18.15 14.86
C HIS A 56 7.89 18.12 16.40
N LYS A 57 7.23 17.17 17.06
CA LYS A 57 7.14 17.08 18.53
C LYS A 57 7.15 15.63 18.99
N ILE A 58 7.75 15.36 20.15
CA ILE A 58 7.87 13.99 20.68
C ILE A 58 6.49 13.38 20.98
N GLU A 59 5.50 14.20 21.32
CA GLU A 59 4.11 13.80 21.54
C GLU A 59 3.45 13.20 20.29
N ASP A 60 3.89 13.62 19.09
CA ASP A 60 3.34 13.17 17.81
C ASP A 60 3.99 11.87 17.30
N LEU A 61 5.17 11.50 17.82
CA LEU A 61 5.95 10.36 17.32
C LEU A 61 5.14 9.04 17.35
N PRO A 62 4.44 8.67 18.44
CA PRO A 62 3.65 7.44 18.47
C PRO A 62 2.49 7.43 17.46
N ARG A 63 1.89 8.60 17.20
CA ARG A 63 0.83 8.77 16.21
C ARG A 63 1.39 8.58 14.80
N ALA A 64 2.50 9.24 14.48
CA ALA A 64 3.15 9.18 13.18
C ALA A 64 3.57 7.75 12.82
N ILE A 65 4.16 7.00 13.75
CA ILE A 65 4.53 5.59 13.54
C ILE A 65 3.28 4.74 13.26
N ARG A 66 2.22 4.89 14.05
CA ARG A 66 0.97 4.13 13.85
C ARG A 66 0.34 4.42 12.49
N GLU A 67 0.28 5.70 12.12
CA GLU A 67 -0.22 6.13 10.81
C GLU A 67 0.63 5.55 9.67
N ALA A 68 1.96 5.58 9.80
CA ALA A 68 2.88 5.04 8.81
C ALA A 68 2.62 3.54 8.56
N PHE A 69 2.62 2.70 9.60
CA PHE A 69 2.36 1.27 9.44
C PHE A 69 0.96 0.98 8.89
N TYR A 70 -0.06 1.70 9.37
CA TYR A 70 -1.41 1.51 8.87
C TYR A 70 -1.52 1.89 7.39
N ILE A 71 -0.97 3.03 6.96
CA ILE A 71 -1.03 3.47 5.58
C ILE A 71 -0.19 2.55 4.68
N ALA A 72 0.97 2.09 5.13
CA ALA A 72 1.82 1.18 4.36
C ALA A 72 1.12 -0.16 4.07
N THR A 73 0.27 -0.64 4.99
CA THR A 73 -0.33 -2.00 4.94
C THR A 73 -1.78 -2.04 4.46
N THR A 74 -2.49 -0.91 4.38
CA THR A 74 -3.92 -0.89 4.00
C THR A 74 -4.17 -0.42 2.56
N GLY A 75 -5.25 -0.92 1.96
CA GLY A 75 -5.53 -0.71 0.54
C GLY A 75 -4.52 -1.49 -0.32
N ARG A 76 -4.08 -0.91 -1.44
CA ARG A 76 -2.87 -1.40 -2.13
C ARG A 76 -1.67 -1.05 -1.24
N PRO A 77 -0.87 -2.01 -0.75
CA PRO A 77 0.27 -1.71 0.11
C PRO A 77 1.30 -0.83 -0.62
N GLY A 78 2.22 -0.23 0.13
CA GLY A 78 3.25 0.63 -0.47
C GLY A 78 4.12 1.34 0.56
N PRO A 79 5.11 2.10 0.10
CA PRO A 79 6.10 2.77 0.92
C PRO A 79 5.54 4.03 1.58
N VAL A 80 5.98 4.27 2.81
CA VAL A 80 5.77 5.51 3.55
C VAL A 80 7.08 5.99 4.17
N LEU A 81 7.18 7.28 4.44
CA LEU A 81 8.35 7.87 5.08
C LEU A 81 7.98 8.67 6.32
N VAL A 82 8.72 8.47 7.42
CA VAL A 82 8.61 9.26 8.65
C VAL A 82 9.97 9.90 8.91
N ASP A 83 10.01 11.22 8.78
CA ASP A 83 11.21 12.03 8.96
C ASP A 83 11.33 12.48 10.43
N LEU A 84 12.50 12.28 11.02
CA LEU A 84 12.73 12.33 12.46
C LEU A 84 13.86 13.32 12.80
N PRO A 85 13.51 14.58 13.14
CA PRO A 85 14.48 15.56 13.63
C PRO A 85 15.24 15.05 14.87
N LYS A 86 16.55 15.34 14.89
CA LYS A 86 17.46 14.90 15.97
C LYS A 86 17.00 15.37 17.35
N ASP A 87 16.60 16.63 17.47
CA ASP A 87 16.13 17.23 18.72
C ASP A 87 14.79 16.65 19.18
N VAL A 88 13.94 16.21 18.26
CA VAL A 88 12.68 15.51 18.60
C VAL A 88 12.97 14.12 19.15
N THR A 89 13.81 13.35 18.49
CA THR A 89 14.15 11.97 18.90
C THR A 89 15.01 11.91 20.16
N ALA A 90 15.83 12.94 20.41
CA ALA A 90 16.58 13.09 21.66
C ALA A 90 15.74 13.63 22.83
N ASN A 91 14.53 14.15 22.56
CA ASN A 91 13.67 14.72 23.60
C ASN A 91 13.04 13.64 24.48
N THR A 92 12.71 14.01 25.72
CA THR A 92 11.99 13.15 26.65
C THR A 92 10.54 13.58 26.73
N LEU A 93 9.63 12.62 26.54
CA LEU A 93 8.20 12.86 26.71
C LEU A 93 7.88 13.12 28.20
N ARG A 94 7.54 14.36 28.53
CA ARG A 94 7.24 14.78 29.93
C ARG A 94 5.76 14.79 30.28
N LYS A 95 4.88 14.71 29.29
CA LYS A 95 3.43 14.76 29.45
C LYS A 95 2.80 13.48 28.94
N PRO A 96 1.79 12.92 29.64
CA PRO A 96 1.06 11.79 29.12
C PRO A 96 0.35 12.19 27.82
N ILE A 97 0.47 11.35 26.80
CA ILE A 97 -0.31 11.45 25.58
C ILE A 97 -1.66 10.75 25.77
N ALA A 98 -2.69 11.26 25.12
CA ALA A 98 -4.03 10.68 25.23
C ALA A 98 -4.03 9.18 24.83
N LYS A 99 -4.56 8.31 25.70
CA LYS A 99 -4.70 6.86 25.42
C LYS A 99 -5.55 6.58 24.18
N LYS A 100 -6.58 7.40 23.95
CA LYS A 100 -7.41 7.37 22.76
C LYS A 100 -6.81 8.32 21.73
N TYR A 101 -6.09 7.74 20.78
CA TYR A 101 -5.91 8.40 19.50
C TYR A 101 -7.33 8.50 18.92
N PRO A 102 -7.85 9.69 18.61
CA PRO A 102 -9.09 9.76 17.84
C PRO A 102 -8.93 8.83 16.64
N GLN A 103 -9.98 8.10 16.28
CA GLN A 103 -10.03 7.21 15.11
C GLN A 103 -9.71 8.07 13.86
N LEU A 104 -8.43 8.32 13.62
CA LEU A 104 -7.90 9.38 12.77
C LEU A 104 -7.84 8.96 11.32
N PHE A 105 -8.43 7.81 11.00
CA PHE A 105 -8.78 7.42 9.65
C PHE A 105 -9.85 8.39 9.13
N ARG A 106 -9.46 9.64 8.87
CA ARG A 106 -10.10 10.44 7.84
C ARG A 106 -10.08 9.53 6.63
N LYS A 107 -11.27 8.98 6.31
CA LYS A 107 -11.55 8.17 5.11
C LYS A 107 -10.95 8.77 3.82
N ARG A 108 -10.51 10.04 3.85
CA ARG A 108 -9.83 10.77 2.78
C ARG A 108 -8.37 10.36 2.53
N VAL A 109 -7.56 10.02 3.54
CA VAL A 109 -6.11 9.70 3.35
C VAL A 109 -5.93 8.31 2.70
N LEU A 110 -6.89 7.42 2.93
CA LEU A 110 -6.83 6.01 2.52
C LEU A 110 -7.52 5.71 1.20
N ARG A 111 -8.16 6.71 0.60
CA ARG A 111 -8.85 6.55 -0.67
C ARG A 111 -7.86 6.86 -1.77
N SER A 112 -7.61 5.87 -2.63
CA SER A 112 -6.96 6.10 -3.91
C SER A 112 -7.53 7.36 -4.56
N ARG A 113 -6.67 8.24 -5.06
CA ARG A 113 -7.12 9.42 -5.82
C ARG A 113 -7.83 9.02 -7.11
N ASN A 114 -7.64 7.78 -7.56
CA ASN A 114 -8.34 7.21 -8.70
C ASN A 114 -9.83 6.98 -8.37
N PRO A 115 -10.76 7.66 -9.06
CA PRO A 115 -12.20 7.52 -8.84
C PRO A 115 -12.73 6.09 -9.07
N MET A 116 -12.12 5.34 -9.98
CA MET A 116 -12.52 3.95 -10.27
C MET A 116 -12.20 3.02 -9.10
N ILE A 117 -10.99 3.13 -8.55
CA ILE A 117 -10.58 2.32 -7.37
C ILE A 117 -11.50 2.64 -6.18
N ARG A 118 -11.86 3.92 -5.98
CA ARG A 118 -12.79 4.31 -4.92
C ARG A 118 -14.18 3.69 -5.07
N LYS A 119 -14.71 3.61 -6.29
CA LYS A 119 -16.00 2.96 -6.56
C LYS A 119 -15.92 1.45 -6.34
N ALA A 120 -14.84 0.81 -6.80
CA ALA A 120 -14.63 -0.63 -6.65
C ALA A 120 -14.55 -1.06 -5.17
N CYS A 121 -14.02 -0.20 -4.28
CA CYS A 121 -13.97 -0.47 -2.85
C CYS A 121 -15.28 -0.15 -2.08
N ASP A 122 -16.35 0.29 -2.75
CA ASP A 122 -17.64 0.56 -2.09
C ASP A 122 -18.46 -0.74 -1.98
N ALA A 123 -18.78 -1.15 -0.76
CA ALA A 123 -19.56 -2.35 -0.49
C ALA A 123 -20.95 -2.33 -1.14
N LYS A 124 -21.57 -1.15 -1.30
CA LYS A 124 -22.86 -1.02 -2.01
C LYS A 124 -22.69 -1.28 -3.49
N GLU A 125 -21.62 -0.77 -4.08
CA GLU A 125 -21.30 -1.00 -5.48
C GLU A 125 -21.03 -2.49 -5.72
N TRP A 126 -20.24 -3.13 -4.86
CA TRP A 126 -19.95 -4.56 -4.94
C TRP A 126 -21.21 -5.43 -4.92
N LYS A 127 -22.14 -5.14 -4.00
CA LYS A 127 -23.44 -5.85 -3.91
C LYS A 127 -24.28 -5.67 -5.18
N ARG A 128 -24.19 -4.50 -5.81
CA ARG A 128 -24.94 -4.18 -7.03
C ARG A 128 -24.32 -4.79 -8.30
N SER A 129 -23.00 -4.81 -8.40
CA SER A 129 -22.29 -5.28 -9.59
C SER A 129 -22.12 -6.80 -9.63
N THR A 130 -21.97 -7.45 -8.47
CA THR A 130 -21.69 -8.91 -8.39
C THR A 130 -22.70 -9.76 -9.16
N PRO A 131 -24.04 -9.57 -9.05
CA PRO A 131 -24.99 -10.38 -9.83
C PRO A 131 -24.79 -10.28 -11.34
N LYS A 132 -24.47 -9.09 -11.85
CA LYS A 132 -24.19 -8.86 -13.28
C LYS A 132 -22.91 -9.57 -13.73
N VAL A 133 -21.86 -9.53 -12.91
CA VAL A 133 -20.60 -10.23 -13.19
C VAL A 133 -20.82 -11.74 -13.25
N VAL A 134 -21.58 -12.30 -12.31
CA VAL A 134 -21.92 -13.73 -12.30
C VAL A 134 -22.73 -14.12 -13.54
N GLU A 135 -23.71 -13.31 -13.94
CA GLU A 135 -24.47 -13.54 -15.17
C GLU A 135 -23.57 -13.53 -16.42
N LEU A 136 -22.63 -12.59 -16.50
CA LEU A 136 -21.67 -12.52 -17.61
C LEU A 136 -20.74 -13.74 -17.64
N ILE A 137 -20.26 -14.20 -16.48
CA ILE A 137 -19.44 -15.41 -16.39
C ILE A 137 -20.22 -16.62 -16.87
N ASN A 138 -21.49 -16.78 -16.43
CA ASN A 138 -22.33 -17.92 -16.82
C ASN A 138 -22.69 -17.94 -18.31
N LYS A 139 -22.73 -16.78 -18.97
CA LYS A 139 -23.01 -16.65 -20.41
C LYS A 139 -21.74 -16.77 -21.27
N ALA A 140 -20.55 -16.66 -20.67
CA ALA A 140 -19.29 -16.65 -21.40
C ALA A 140 -19.00 -18.02 -22.00
N ARG A 141 -18.65 -18.05 -23.30
CA ARG A 141 -18.26 -19.30 -23.98
C ARG A 141 -16.78 -19.63 -23.85
N ARG A 142 -15.93 -18.62 -23.70
CA ARG A 142 -14.46 -18.74 -23.62
C ARG A 142 -13.89 -17.76 -22.59
N PRO A 143 -14.30 -17.83 -21.32
CA PRO A 143 -13.76 -16.95 -20.28
C PRO A 143 -12.30 -17.30 -19.96
N VAL A 144 -11.58 -16.31 -19.41
CA VAL A 144 -10.23 -16.48 -18.83
C VAL A 144 -10.16 -15.66 -17.56
N ILE A 145 -9.58 -16.20 -16.50
CA ILE A 145 -9.23 -15.43 -15.30
C ILE A 145 -7.82 -14.88 -15.46
N TYR A 146 -7.70 -13.56 -15.32
CA TYR A 146 -6.42 -12.87 -15.28
C TYR A 146 -6.11 -12.46 -13.84
N ALA A 147 -5.21 -13.21 -13.19
CA ALA A 147 -4.84 -13.03 -11.79
C ALA A 147 -3.54 -12.23 -11.66
N GLY A 148 -3.48 -11.36 -10.65
CA GLY A 148 -2.27 -10.62 -10.30
C GLY A 148 -1.91 -10.75 -8.83
N GLN A 149 -0.87 -10.02 -8.40
CA GLN A 149 -0.34 -10.02 -7.03
C GLN A 149 -1.40 -9.83 -5.93
N GLY A 150 -2.50 -9.14 -6.23
CA GLY A 150 -3.59 -8.92 -5.29
C GLY A 150 -4.22 -10.22 -4.77
N VAL A 151 -4.14 -11.32 -5.51
CA VAL A 151 -4.58 -12.64 -5.04
C VAL A 151 -3.72 -13.12 -3.88
N ILE A 152 -2.40 -12.95 -3.98
CA ILE A 152 -1.43 -13.36 -2.96
C ILE A 152 -1.55 -12.44 -1.74
N GLN A 153 -1.55 -11.12 -1.95
CA GLN A 153 -1.69 -10.13 -0.87
C GLN A 153 -3.01 -10.26 -0.12
N GLY A 154 -4.08 -10.61 -0.82
CA GLY A 154 -5.40 -10.86 -0.25
C GLY A 154 -5.59 -12.25 0.33
N GLN A 155 -4.56 -13.11 0.29
CA GLN A 155 -4.63 -14.53 0.70
C GLN A 155 -5.81 -15.27 0.05
N ALA A 156 -6.04 -14.99 -1.24
CA ALA A 156 -7.22 -15.40 -1.99
C ALA A 156 -6.98 -16.58 -2.95
N MET A 157 -5.89 -17.33 -2.75
CA MET A 157 -5.46 -18.43 -3.63
C MET A 157 -6.50 -19.55 -3.68
N GLU A 158 -7.05 -19.96 -2.53
CA GLU A 158 -8.10 -20.98 -2.45
C GLU A 158 -9.42 -20.55 -3.09
N GLN A 159 -9.77 -19.27 -2.94
CA GLN A 159 -10.97 -18.68 -3.53
C GLN A 159 -10.84 -18.58 -5.05
N LEU A 160 -9.65 -18.22 -5.55
CA LEU A 160 -9.33 -18.25 -6.97
C LEU A 160 -9.45 -19.67 -7.52
N LYS A 161 -8.86 -20.66 -6.85
CA LYS A 161 -8.94 -22.07 -7.22
C LYS A 161 -10.39 -22.56 -7.28
N THR A 162 -11.15 -22.33 -6.21
CA THR A 162 -12.57 -22.72 -6.12
C THR A 162 -13.39 -22.10 -7.26
N LEU A 163 -13.15 -20.83 -7.60
CA LEU A 163 -13.84 -20.15 -8.69
C LEU A 163 -13.47 -20.77 -10.06
N ALA A 164 -12.18 -20.98 -10.30
CA ALA A 164 -11.67 -21.54 -11.55
C ALA A 164 -12.21 -22.97 -11.79
N GLU A 165 -12.18 -23.83 -10.77
CA GLU A 165 -12.69 -25.20 -10.85
C GLU A 165 -14.21 -25.23 -11.04
N LYS A 166 -14.96 -24.44 -10.25
CA LYS A 166 -16.43 -24.43 -10.31
C LYS A 166 -16.97 -23.98 -11.66
N ALA A 167 -16.33 -22.98 -12.27
CA ALA A 167 -16.76 -22.44 -13.55
C ALA A 167 -15.96 -23.01 -14.74
N ASN A 168 -15.03 -23.94 -14.47
CA ASN A 168 -14.12 -24.53 -15.45
C ASN A 168 -13.41 -23.47 -16.32
N ILE A 169 -12.86 -22.42 -15.67
CA ILE A 169 -12.24 -21.27 -16.33
C ILE A 169 -10.71 -21.38 -16.23
N PRO A 170 -9.98 -21.31 -17.35
CA PRO A 170 -8.53 -21.28 -17.33
C PRO A 170 -7.99 -19.98 -16.70
N VAL A 171 -6.85 -20.08 -16.01
CA VAL A 171 -6.24 -18.99 -15.23
C VAL A 171 -4.86 -18.67 -15.79
N THR A 172 -4.60 -17.38 -16.03
CA THR A 172 -3.26 -16.86 -16.33
C THR A 172 -2.85 -15.81 -15.29
N THR A 173 -1.56 -15.67 -15.03
CA THR A 173 -1.01 -14.80 -13.99
C THR A 173 -0.09 -13.73 -14.58
N THR A 174 -0.08 -12.54 -13.97
CA THR A 174 1.03 -11.58 -14.16
C THR A 174 2.33 -12.16 -13.59
N LEU A 175 3.49 -11.58 -13.95
CA LEU A 175 4.76 -11.83 -13.27
C LEU A 175 4.64 -11.75 -11.73
N GLN A 176 4.04 -10.68 -11.21
CA GLN A 176 3.84 -10.50 -9.75
C GLN A 176 2.74 -11.39 -9.15
N GLY A 177 2.03 -12.16 -9.99
CA GLY A 177 0.96 -13.08 -9.60
C GLY A 177 1.40 -14.54 -9.61
N LEU A 178 2.65 -14.82 -10.01
CA LEU A 178 3.22 -16.16 -9.96
C LEU A 178 3.15 -16.73 -8.54
N GLY A 179 2.75 -18.00 -8.43
CA GLY A 179 2.41 -18.65 -7.16
C GLY A 179 1.00 -18.34 -6.64
N GLY A 180 0.24 -17.44 -7.29
CA GLY A 180 -1.16 -17.17 -6.95
C GLY A 180 -2.13 -18.27 -7.41
N PHE A 181 -1.70 -19.14 -8.32
CA PHE A 181 -2.42 -20.32 -8.81
C PHE A 181 -1.39 -21.43 -9.06
N ASP A 182 -1.76 -22.69 -8.83
CA ASP A 182 -0.88 -23.83 -9.05
C ASP A 182 -0.63 -24.03 -10.56
N GLU A 183 0.63 -23.90 -10.99
CA GLU A 183 0.99 -23.98 -12.41
C GLU A 183 0.90 -25.39 -12.98
N TYR A 184 0.95 -26.43 -12.13
CA TYR A 184 0.72 -27.82 -12.56
C TYR A 184 -0.76 -28.15 -12.72
N HIS A 185 -1.66 -27.26 -12.29
CA HIS A 185 -3.09 -27.47 -12.41
C HIS A 185 -3.51 -27.43 -13.90
N PRO A 186 -4.40 -28.32 -14.38
CA PRO A 186 -4.80 -28.39 -15.79
C PRO A 186 -5.43 -27.10 -16.36
N LEU A 187 -5.96 -26.24 -15.49
CA LEU A 187 -6.53 -24.93 -15.85
C LEU A 187 -5.48 -23.82 -15.92
N SER A 188 -4.21 -24.08 -15.61
CA SER A 188 -3.14 -23.09 -15.69
C SER A 188 -2.77 -22.79 -17.14
N LEU A 189 -2.70 -21.51 -17.46
CA LEU A 189 -2.14 -20.98 -18.71
C LEU A 189 -0.74 -20.38 -18.52
N HIS A 190 -0.17 -20.51 -17.32
CA HIS A 190 1.09 -19.87 -16.92
C HIS A 190 1.06 -18.33 -17.04
N MET A 191 2.24 -17.73 -16.98
CA MET A 191 2.44 -16.29 -17.11
C MET A 191 2.08 -15.79 -18.51
N LEU A 192 1.35 -14.68 -18.59
CA LEU A 192 1.19 -13.89 -19.82
C LEU A 192 2.08 -12.64 -19.80
N GLY A 193 2.30 -12.06 -20.98
CA GLY A 193 3.05 -10.81 -21.15
C GLY A 193 4.47 -11.06 -21.68
N MET A 194 5.28 -10.01 -21.68
CA MET A 194 6.72 -10.05 -21.96
C MET A 194 7.51 -9.99 -20.67
#